data_AF-A0A1Q9C6F3-F1
#
_entry.id   AF-A0A1Q9C6F3-F1
#
_cell.length_a   1.000
_cell.length_b   1.000
_cell.length_c   1.000
_cell.angle_alpha   90.00
_cell.angle_beta   90.00
_cell.angle_gamma   90.00
#
_symmetry.space_group_name_H-M   'P 1'
#
loop_
_entity.id
_entity.type
_entity.pdbx_description
1 polymer ?
#
loop_
_entity_poly.entity_id
_entity_poly.type
_entity_poly.pdbx_seq_one_letter_code
_entity_poly.pdbx_strand_id
1 'polypeptide(L)'
;MWLVLVCSILFRGGHAAPGIVDVCSSMYWVIAAATAAQLVILSMSSSANAIRMEAERVHAGRPPQVEDAIPWTLRTAVYVSVWSLFAGMLAALCGIGGGMIMGPKLLDLGCLPQVQSATTATTLFVMSTSTTIAFLVQGTAPMDYSLFLGLATAMGAVVGKAVIGWVVKRTRRPSVIMFILGGIIATSVVVMSVTGFIDVVDDIIQGRDLGFRDPCVVA
;
A
#
# COMPACT_ATOMS: atom_id res chain seq x y z
N MET A 1 0.86 10.71 11.05
CA MET A 1 0.89 9.30 10.58
C MET A 1 2.25 8.93 10.01
N TRP A 2 2.75 9.59 8.95
CA TRP A 2 4.03 9.25 8.32
C TRP A 2 5.24 9.29 9.26
N LEU A 3 5.43 10.39 10.02
CA LEU A 3 6.54 10.50 10.98
C LEU A 3 6.50 9.43 12.07
N VAL A 4 5.29 9.08 12.53
CA VAL A 4 5.10 8.02 13.54
C VAL A 4 5.54 6.68 12.99
N LEU A 5 5.11 6.32 11.76
CA LEU A 5 5.52 5.09 11.09
C LEU A 5 7.03 5.05 10.87
N VAL A 6 7.62 6.15 10.41
CA VAL A 6 9.06 6.26 10.20
C VAL A 6 9.82 6.10 11.52
N CYS A 7 9.39 6.78 12.59
CA CYS A 7 9.98 6.58 13.92
C CYS A 7 9.85 5.14 14.40
N SER A 8 8.69 4.51 14.28
CA SER A 8 8.50 3.10 14.68
C SER A 8 9.38 2.14 13.89
N ILE A 9 9.59 2.39 12.59
CA ILE A 9 10.49 1.59 11.74
C ILE A 9 11.95 1.81 12.15
N LEU A 10 12.34 3.06 12.42
CA LEU A 10 13.68 3.43 12.92
C LEU A 10 13.99 2.76 14.27
N PHE A 11 13.01 2.73 15.19
CA PHE A 11 13.18 2.12 16.51
C PHE A 11 13.27 0.59 16.48
N ARG A 12 12.62 -0.07 15.51
CA ARG A 12 12.52 -1.54 15.48
C ARG A 12 13.76 -2.20 14.88
N GLY A 13 14.45 -1.55 13.94
CA GLY A 13 15.54 -2.18 13.18
C GLY A 13 15.11 -3.46 12.45
N GLY A 14 16.03 -4.10 11.73
CA GLY A 14 15.75 -5.32 10.95
C GLY A 14 16.87 -6.35 11.07
N HIS A 15 16.65 -7.57 10.59
CA HIS A 15 17.66 -8.65 10.68
C HIS A 15 19.01 -8.33 10.03
N ALA A 16 19.04 -7.42 9.06
CA ALA A 16 20.23 -7.10 8.29
C ALA A 16 21.00 -5.85 8.80
N ALA A 17 20.52 -5.19 9.87
CA ALA A 17 21.18 -4.04 10.48
C ALA A 17 20.83 -3.93 11.97
N PRO A 18 21.79 -3.67 12.87
CA PRO A 18 21.52 -3.60 14.30
C PRO A 18 20.52 -2.48 14.59
N GLY A 19 19.29 -2.87 14.89
CA GLY A 19 18.32 -2.01 15.55
C GLY A 19 18.73 -1.76 16.99
N ILE A 20 18.20 -0.71 17.59
CA ILE A 20 18.31 -0.47 19.04
C ILE A 20 17.59 -1.56 19.87
N VAL A 21 16.80 -2.44 19.22
CA VAL A 21 16.04 -3.53 19.83
C VAL A 21 16.34 -4.85 19.11
N ASP A 22 16.74 -5.88 19.87
CA ASP A 22 16.98 -7.23 19.35
C ASP A 22 15.68 -7.90 18.85
N VAL A 23 15.82 -8.68 17.77
CA VAL A 23 14.75 -9.50 17.22
C VAL A 23 14.29 -10.53 18.27
N CYS A 24 12.98 -10.68 18.43
CA CYS A 24 12.33 -11.58 19.40
C CYS A 24 12.37 -11.13 20.88
N SER A 25 12.78 -9.90 21.18
CA SER A 25 12.59 -9.29 22.51
C SER A 25 11.13 -8.88 22.76
N SER A 26 10.66 -8.88 24.02
CA SER A 26 9.33 -8.37 24.41
C SER A 26 9.06 -6.95 23.89
N MET A 27 10.11 -6.13 23.76
CA MET A 27 10.02 -4.76 23.26
C MET A 27 9.67 -4.68 21.77
N TYR A 28 10.08 -5.67 20.96
CA TYR A 28 9.70 -5.79 19.54
C TYR A 28 8.18 -5.97 19.39
N TRP A 29 7.58 -6.84 20.21
CA TRP A 29 6.14 -7.09 20.20
C TRP A 29 5.34 -5.90 20.72
N VAL A 30 5.86 -5.18 21.72
CA VAL A 30 5.24 -3.94 22.21
C VAL A 30 5.22 -2.87 21.11
N ILE A 31 6.32 -2.68 20.38
CA ILE A 31 6.39 -1.72 19.26
C ILE A 31 5.45 -2.18 18.13
N ALA A 32 5.41 -3.48 17.81
CA ALA A 32 4.49 -4.03 16.82
C ALA A 32 3.02 -3.77 17.19
N ALA A 33 2.64 -4.09 18.42
CA ALA A 33 1.30 -3.85 18.94
C ALA A 33 0.96 -2.37 18.96
N ALA A 34 1.91 -1.50 19.32
CA ALA A 34 1.73 -0.05 19.28
C ALA A 34 1.48 0.46 17.86
N THR A 35 2.24 -0.02 16.86
CA THR A 35 2.01 0.37 15.45
C THR A 35 0.65 -0.11 14.94
N ALA A 36 0.24 -1.33 15.29
CA ALA A 36 -1.07 -1.86 14.96
C ALA A 36 -2.19 -1.04 15.61
N ALA A 37 -2.06 -0.70 16.90
CA ALA A 37 -3.00 0.13 17.62
C ALA A 37 -3.11 1.53 17.00
N GLN A 38 -2.00 2.15 16.61
CA GLN A 38 -2.00 3.45 15.95
C GLN A 38 -2.76 3.42 14.61
N LEU A 39 -2.58 2.38 13.79
CA LEU A 39 -3.32 2.23 12.53
C LEU A 39 -4.83 2.04 12.79
N VAL A 40 -5.20 1.25 13.80
CA VAL A 40 -6.60 1.04 14.18
C VAL A 40 -7.24 2.34 14.68
N ILE A 41 -6.57 3.07 15.58
CA ILE A 41 -7.07 4.35 16.12
C ILE A 41 -7.26 5.38 15.00
N LEU A 42 -6.31 5.48 14.05
CA LEU A 42 -6.43 6.39 12.91
C LEU A 42 -7.54 5.97 11.94
N SER A 43 -7.72 4.68 11.69
CA SER A 43 -8.82 4.18 10.85
C SER A 43 -10.19 4.43 11.51
N MET A 44 -10.29 4.23 12.82
CA MET A 44 -11.53 4.47 13.57
C MET A 44 -11.85 5.96 13.67
N SER A 45 -10.86 6.82 13.93
CA SER A 45 -11.05 8.26 14.01
C SER A 45 -11.38 8.88 12.65
N SER A 46 -10.75 8.44 11.56
CA SER A 46 -11.10 8.88 10.20
C SER A 46 -12.52 8.44 9.80
N SER A 47 -12.90 7.22 10.13
CA SER A 47 -14.27 6.71 9.91
C SER A 47 -15.31 7.49 10.73
N ALA A 48 -15.03 7.74 12.00
CA ALA A 48 -15.90 8.53 12.86
C ALA A 48 -16.01 9.99 12.39
N ASN A 49 -14.89 10.59 11.97
CA ASN A 49 -14.89 11.95 11.45
C ASN A 49 -15.63 12.06 10.12
N ALA A 50 -15.51 11.06 9.24
CA ALA A 50 -16.26 11.00 7.98
C ALA A 50 -17.79 10.92 8.23
N ILE A 51 -18.24 10.09 9.17
CA ILE A 51 -19.66 9.98 9.54
C ILE A 51 -20.14 11.29 10.20
N ARG A 52 -19.34 11.90 11.07
CA ARG A 52 -19.66 13.19 11.70
C ARG A 52 -19.79 14.32 10.67
N MET A 53 -18.84 14.41 9.74
CA MET A 53 -18.89 15.39 8.65
C MET A 53 -20.13 15.20 7.78
N GLU A 54 -20.51 13.95 7.49
CA GLU A 54 -21.73 13.66 6.73
C GLU A 54 -22.98 14.08 7.51
N ALA A 55 -23.05 13.79 8.81
CA ALA A 55 -24.15 14.23 9.67
C ALA A 55 -24.27 15.76 9.70
N GLU A 56 -23.15 16.49 9.84
CA GLU A 56 -23.14 17.97 9.80
C GLU A 56 -23.59 18.52 8.43
N ARG A 57 -23.21 17.86 7.32
CA ARG A 57 -23.63 18.25 5.96
C ARG A 57 -25.13 18.10 5.76
N VAL A 58 -25.70 17.00 6.24
CA VAL A 58 -27.15 16.74 6.18
C VAL A 58 -27.91 17.80 7.00
N HIS A 59 -27.43 18.13 8.21
CA HIS A 59 -28.05 19.19 9.04
C HIS A 59 -27.91 20.59 8.42
N ALA A 60 -26.81 20.88 7.72
CA ALA A 60 -26.58 22.16 7.07
C ALA A 60 -27.36 22.34 5.76
N GLY A 61 -28.15 21.35 5.32
CA GLY A 61 -28.95 21.42 4.10
C GLY A 61 -28.14 21.63 2.82
N ARG A 62 -26.82 21.35 2.85
CA ARG A 62 -25.98 21.50 1.66
C ARG A 62 -26.32 20.37 0.69
N PRO A 63 -26.65 20.66 -0.59
CA PRO A 63 -26.87 19.61 -1.56
C PRO A 63 -25.62 18.72 -1.65
N PRO A 64 -25.78 17.40 -1.87
CA PRO A 64 -24.65 16.51 -2.08
C PRO A 64 -23.83 17.10 -3.24
N GLN A 65 -22.54 17.37 -2.97
CA GLN A 65 -21.64 17.88 -3.98
C GLN A 65 -21.56 16.82 -5.09
N VAL A 66 -22.04 17.21 -6.26
CA VAL A 66 -22.22 16.36 -7.45
C VAL A 66 -20.97 15.53 -7.67
N GLU A 67 -21.16 14.20 -7.77
CA GLU A 67 -20.17 13.15 -8.07
C GLU A 67 -19.33 12.57 -6.90
N ASP A 68 -19.38 13.11 -5.67
CA ASP A 68 -18.41 12.76 -4.59
C ASP A 68 -18.91 11.85 -3.44
N ALA A 69 -20.18 11.46 -3.40
CA ALA A 69 -20.77 10.93 -2.17
C ALA A 69 -20.81 9.40 -2.13
N ILE A 70 -19.70 8.76 -1.74
CA ILE A 70 -19.82 7.49 -1.01
C ILE A 70 -20.72 7.80 0.19
N PRO A 71 -21.90 7.17 0.36
CA PRO A 71 -22.72 7.42 1.53
C PRO A 71 -21.94 6.90 2.73
N TRP A 72 -21.37 7.83 3.50
CA TRP A 72 -20.60 7.55 4.71
C TRP A 72 -21.54 7.12 5.83
N THR A 73 -22.06 5.91 5.67
CA THR A 73 -22.85 5.19 6.67
C THR A 73 -21.92 4.25 7.44
N LEU A 74 -22.29 3.89 8.67
CA LEU A 74 -21.56 2.92 9.50
C LEU A 74 -21.21 1.64 8.73
N ARG A 75 -22.15 1.14 7.92
CA ARG A 75 -21.96 -0.08 7.10
C ARG A 75 -20.86 0.09 6.06
N THR A 76 -20.86 1.21 5.33
CA THR A 76 -19.87 1.50 4.29
C THR A 76 -18.49 1.73 4.91
N ALA A 77 -18.42 2.46 6.03
CA ALA A 77 -17.16 2.71 6.74
C ALA A 77 -16.51 1.42 7.25
N VAL A 78 -17.30 0.51 7.85
CA VAL A 78 -16.82 -0.80 8.29
C VAL A 78 -16.37 -1.64 7.09
N TYR A 79 -17.15 -1.65 6.01
CA TYR A 79 -16.83 -2.42 4.82
C TYR A 79 -15.53 -1.96 4.15
N VAL A 80 -15.33 -0.64 4.00
CA VAL A 80 -14.07 -0.05 3.49
C VAL A 80 -12.89 -0.34 4.42
N SER A 81 -13.10 -0.31 5.74
CA SER A 81 -12.05 -0.61 6.72
C SER A 81 -11.63 -2.08 6.71
N VAL A 82 -12.57 -3.02 6.55
CA VAL A 82 -12.23 -4.44 6.43
C VAL A 82 -11.50 -4.69 5.12
N TRP A 83 -11.99 -4.13 4.01
CA TRP A 83 -11.32 -4.25 2.72
C TRP A 83 -9.91 -3.65 2.72
N SER A 84 -9.68 -2.58 3.48
CA SER A 84 -8.35 -1.96 3.61
C SER A 84 -7.35 -2.79 4.38
N LEU A 85 -7.80 -3.54 5.39
CA LEU A 85 -6.96 -4.51 6.06
C LEU A 85 -6.57 -5.64 5.11
N PHE A 86 -7.53 -6.20 4.35
CA PHE A 86 -7.24 -7.24 3.36
C PHE A 86 -6.29 -6.74 2.26
N ALA A 87 -6.59 -5.58 1.68
CA ALA A 87 -5.74 -4.95 0.67
C ALA A 87 -4.34 -4.64 1.22
N GLY A 88 -4.24 -4.22 2.48
CA GLY A 88 -2.98 -3.96 3.17
C GLY A 88 -2.15 -5.23 3.40
N MET A 89 -2.78 -6.32 3.84
CA MET A 89 -2.11 -7.61 3.99
C MET A 89 -1.56 -8.12 2.65
N LEU A 90 -2.38 -8.11 1.60
CA LEU A 90 -1.95 -8.49 0.26
C LEU A 90 -0.86 -7.57 -0.28
N ALA A 91 -0.96 -6.27 -0.02
CA ALA A 91 0.07 -5.31 -0.42
C ALA A 91 1.39 -5.52 0.31
N ALA A 92 1.37 -5.91 1.58
CA ALA A 92 2.57 -6.24 2.35
C ALA A 92 3.22 -7.54 1.86
N LEU A 93 2.41 -8.56 1.55
CA LEU A 93 2.88 -9.84 1.01
C LEU A 93 3.50 -9.67 -0.39
N CYS A 94 2.86 -8.89 -1.26
CA CYS A 94 3.33 -8.70 -2.64
C CYS A 94 4.34 -7.55 -2.79
N GLY A 95 4.49 -6.67 -1.80
CA GLY A 95 5.35 -5.48 -1.89
C GLY A 95 4.87 -4.41 -2.88
N ILE A 96 3.65 -4.53 -3.38
CA ILE A 96 3.11 -3.78 -4.52
C ILE A 96 2.61 -2.36 -4.14
N GLY A 97 2.36 -2.12 -2.85
CA GLY A 97 1.70 -0.92 -2.36
C GLY A 97 0.18 -0.96 -2.63
N GLY A 98 -0.62 -0.91 -1.57
CA GLY A 98 -2.06 -1.27 -1.59
C GLY A 98 -2.98 -0.42 -2.46
N GLY A 99 -2.44 0.59 -3.15
CA GLY A 99 -3.17 1.44 -4.09
C GLY A 99 -3.71 0.71 -5.32
N MET A 100 -3.09 -0.40 -5.75
CA MET A 100 -3.60 -1.20 -6.88
C MET A 100 -4.85 -2.02 -6.53
N ILE A 101 -4.98 -2.46 -5.28
CA ILE A 101 -6.16 -3.21 -4.80
C ILE A 101 -7.28 -2.25 -4.37
N MET A 102 -6.91 -1.12 -3.78
CA MET A 102 -7.87 -0.08 -3.38
C MET A 102 -8.45 0.69 -4.56
N GLY A 103 -7.70 0.89 -5.63
CA GLY A 103 -8.13 1.67 -6.79
C GLY A 103 -9.48 1.21 -7.38
N PRO A 104 -9.62 -0.06 -7.81
CA PRO A 104 -10.87 -0.56 -8.37
C PRO A 104 -12.02 -0.48 -7.36
N LYS A 105 -11.75 -0.75 -6.07
CA LYS A 105 -12.80 -0.76 -5.06
C LYS A 105 -13.37 0.62 -4.76
N LEU A 106 -12.52 1.65 -4.72
CA LEU A 106 -13.01 3.02 -4.54
C LEU A 106 -13.87 3.47 -5.73
N LEU A 107 -13.52 3.03 -6.94
CA LEU A 107 -14.31 3.31 -8.13
C LEU A 107 -15.64 2.55 -8.14
N ASP A 108 -15.68 1.29 -7.69
CA ASP A 108 -16.94 0.54 -7.50
C ASP A 108 -17.87 1.20 -6.47
N LEU A 109 -17.30 1.89 -5.48
CA LEU A 109 -18.05 2.66 -4.48
C LEU A 109 -18.52 4.03 -5.01
N GLY A 110 -18.25 4.35 -6.27
CA GLY A 110 -18.70 5.57 -6.93
C GLY A 110 -17.77 6.77 -6.77
N CYS A 111 -16.53 6.58 -6.31
CA CYS A 111 -15.56 7.66 -6.22
C CYS A 111 -15.06 8.07 -7.61
N LEU A 112 -14.80 9.36 -7.85
CA LEU A 112 -14.22 9.77 -9.13
C LEU A 112 -12.81 9.18 -9.31
N PRO A 113 -12.46 8.75 -10.54
CA PRO A 113 -11.11 8.27 -10.85
C PRO A 113 -10.01 9.30 -10.54
N GLN A 114 -10.34 10.59 -10.60
CA GLN A 114 -9.40 11.66 -10.27
C GLN A 114 -9.03 11.68 -8.78
N VAL A 115 -10.02 11.56 -7.89
CA VAL A 115 -9.79 11.53 -6.43
C VAL A 115 -9.08 10.24 -6.05
N GLN A 116 -9.54 9.09 -6.57
CA GLN A 116 -8.90 7.80 -6.35
C GLN A 116 -7.42 7.83 -6.78
N SER A 117 -7.13 8.38 -7.97
CA SER A 117 -5.76 8.49 -8.47
C SER A 117 -4.90 9.39 -7.58
N ALA A 118 -5.46 10.49 -7.06
CA ALA A 118 -4.74 11.38 -6.14
C ALA A 118 -4.44 10.68 -4.80
N THR A 119 -5.43 9.97 -4.23
CA THR A 119 -5.26 9.19 -3.00
C THR A 119 -4.18 8.12 -3.17
N THR A 120 -4.26 7.33 -4.23
CA THR A 120 -3.27 6.27 -4.52
C THR A 120 -1.87 6.85 -4.70
N ALA A 121 -1.72 7.97 -5.43
CA ALA A 121 -0.43 8.61 -5.60
C ALA A 121 0.16 9.10 -4.26
N THR A 122 -0.68 9.64 -3.37
CA THR A 122 -0.25 10.11 -2.05
C THR A 122 0.17 8.93 -1.16
N THR A 123 -0.58 7.83 -1.17
CA THR A 123 -0.23 6.61 -0.43
C THR A 123 1.09 6.02 -0.92
N LEU A 124 1.29 5.92 -2.24
CA LEU A 124 2.53 5.42 -2.83
C LEU A 124 3.72 6.30 -2.50
N PHE A 125 3.55 7.63 -2.51
CA PHE A 125 4.61 8.56 -2.13
C PHE A 125 5.03 8.34 -0.68
N VAL A 126 4.07 8.34 0.25
CA VAL A 126 4.30 8.10 1.69
C VAL A 126 5.03 6.77 1.92
N MET A 127 4.58 5.70 1.26
CA MET A 127 5.18 4.38 1.36
C MET A 127 6.60 4.32 0.80
N SER A 128 6.83 4.94 -0.36
CA SER A 128 8.14 4.99 -1.01
C SER A 128 9.16 5.74 -0.14
N THR A 129 8.76 6.87 0.44
CA THR A 129 9.64 7.63 1.34
C THR A 129 9.94 6.83 2.61
N SER A 130 8.94 6.17 3.19
CA SER A 130 9.14 5.33 4.39
C SER A 130 10.06 4.13 4.13
N THR A 131 9.87 3.43 3.01
CA THR A 131 10.72 2.28 2.64
C THR A 131 12.14 2.71 2.31
N THR A 132 12.32 3.83 1.60
CA THR A 132 13.65 4.38 1.31
C THR A 132 14.40 4.71 2.61
N ILE A 133 13.75 5.38 3.56
CA ILE A 133 14.36 5.66 4.87
C ILE A 133 14.71 4.37 5.61
N ALA A 134 13.83 3.38 5.57
CA ALA A 134 14.07 2.08 6.21
C ALA A 134 15.32 1.39 5.63
N PHE A 135 15.46 1.35 4.30
CA PHE A 135 16.61 0.77 3.62
C PHE A 135 17.91 1.55 3.84
N LEU A 136 17.84 2.88 3.86
CA LEU A 136 19.00 3.73 4.17
C LEU A 136 19.53 3.48 5.58
N VAL A 137 18.63 3.33 6.55
CA VAL A 137 19.00 3.05 7.96
C VAL A 137 19.55 1.65 8.12
N GLN A 138 19.06 0.70 7.32
CA GLN A 138 19.58 -0.67 7.33
C GLN A 138 20.98 -0.79 6.69
N GLY A 139 21.46 0.22 5.94
CA GLY A 139 22.78 0.16 5.31
C GLY A 139 22.96 -0.98 4.29
N THR A 140 21.88 -1.71 3.98
CA THR A 140 21.85 -2.85 3.05
C THR A 140 21.65 -2.42 1.60
N ALA A 141 21.39 -1.13 1.36
CA ALA A 141 21.17 -0.59 0.03
C ALA A 141 22.51 -0.26 -0.65
N PRO A 142 22.96 -1.02 -1.68
CA PRO A 142 24.05 -0.58 -2.54
C PRO A 142 23.62 0.71 -3.24
N MET A 143 24.18 1.84 -2.78
CA MET A 143 23.72 3.18 -3.15
C MET A 143 23.76 3.41 -4.67
N ASP A 144 24.76 2.84 -5.35
CA ASP A 144 24.93 2.96 -6.80
C ASP A 144 23.79 2.29 -7.58
N TYR A 145 23.39 1.08 -7.17
CA TYR A 145 22.32 0.34 -7.81
C TYR A 145 20.95 0.95 -7.50
N SER A 146 20.72 1.36 -6.25
CA SER A 146 19.48 2.02 -5.84
C SER A 146 19.25 3.35 -6.56
N LEU A 147 20.31 4.13 -6.79
CA LEU A 147 20.20 5.39 -7.52
C LEU A 147 19.86 5.17 -9.00
N PHE A 148 20.52 4.21 -9.65
CA PHE A 148 20.24 3.87 -11.05
C PHE A 148 18.80 3.37 -11.22
N LEU A 149 18.36 2.45 -10.35
CA LEU A 149 17.00 1.91 -10.38
C LEU A 149 15.96 3.00 -10.05
N GLY A 150 16.27 3.89 -9.11
CA GLY A 150 15.44 5.04 -8.77
C GLY A 150 15.26 6.01 -9.96
N LEU A 151 16.33 6.31 -10.68
CA LEU A 151 16.26 7.16 -11.89
C LEU A 151 15.50 6.47 -13.02
N ALA A 152 15.78 5.18 -13.27
CA ALA A 152 15.09 4.40 -14.30
C ALA A 152 13.57 4.32 -14.04
N THR A 153 13.17 4.06 -12.79
CA THR A 153 11.76 4.01 -12.38
C THR A 153 11.11 5.38 -12.39
N ALA A 154 11.82 6.44 -12.01
CA ALA A 154 11.32 7.81 -12.11
C ALA A 154 11.03 8.21 -13.56
N MET A 155 11.96 7.94 -14.49
CA MET A 155 11.74 8.18 -15.91
C MET A 155 10.58 7.35 -16.44
N GLY A 156 10.54 6.06 -16.10
CA GLY A 156 9.42 5.18 -16.47
C GLY A 156 8.07 5.68 -15.96
N ALA A 157 8.01 6.17 -14.71
CA ALA A 157 6.80 6.72 -14.12
C ALA A 157 6.34 8.03 -14.80
N VAL A 158 7.27 8.93 -15.14
CA VAL A 158 6.96 10.18 -15.86
C VAL A 158 6.42 9.86 -17.26
N VAL A 159 7.11 9.00 -18.00
CA VAL A 159 6.67 8.58 -19.34
C VAL A 159 5.33 7.85 -19.27
N GLY A 160 5.17 6.90 -18.34
CA GLY A 160 3.92 6.17 -18.14
C GLY A 160 2.75 7.10 -17.80
N LYS A 161 2.93 8.04 -16.87
CA LYS A 161 1.91 9.05 -16.56
C LYS A 161 1.57 9.93 -17.75
N ALA A 162 2.56 10.36 -18.53
CA ALA A 162 2.35 11.17 -19.72
C ALA A 162 1.56 10.41 -20.79
N VAL A 163 1.91 9.15 -21.05
CA VAL A 163 1.21 8.27 -22.01
C VAL A 163 -0.23 8.03 -21.56
N ILE A 164 -0.45 7.65 -20.30
CA ILE A 164 -1.79 7.42 -19.75
C ILE A 164 -2.61 8.72 -19.82
N GLY A 165 -2.03 9.86 -19.44
CA GLY A 165 -2.69 11.17 -19.53
C GLY A 165 -3.09 11.53 -20.96
N TRP A 166 -2.25 11.23 -21.94
CA TRP A 166 -2.55 11.43 -23.36
C TRP A 166 -3.69 10.52 -23.84
N VAL A 167 -3.66 9.23 -23.47
CA VAL A 167 -4.72 8.26 -23.78
C VAL A 167 -6.05 8.69 -23.18
N VAL A 168 -6.07 9.07 -21.89
CA VAL A 168 -7.29 9.53 -21.20
C VAL A 168 -7.89 10.76 -21.87
N LYS A 169 -7.05 11.74 -22.25
CA LYS A 169 -7.49 12.96 -22.95
C LYS A 169 -8.14 12.64 -24.30
N ARG A 170 -7.65 11.60 -24.99
CA ARG A 170 -8.17 11.19 -26.30
C ARG A 170 -9.46 10.38 -26.18
N THR A 171 -9.58 9.52 -25.19
CA THR A 171 -10.71 8.57 -25.12
C THR A 171 -11.92 9.10 -24.36
N ARG A 172 -11.78 10.11 -23.47
CA ARG A 172 -12.84 10.73 -22.64
C ARG A 172 -13.79 9.76 -21.91
N ARG A 173 -13.49 8.46 -21.86
CA ARG A 173 -14.31 7.42 -21.23
C ARG A 173 -13.58 6.85 -20.01
N PRO A 174 -14.17 6.90 -18.81
CA PRO A 174 -13.53 6.42 -17.58
C PRO A 174 -13.33 4.89 -17.57
N SER A 175 -14.10 4.14 -18.36
CA SER A 175 -14.00 2.68 -18.46
C SER A 175 -12.65 2.18 -18.98
N VAL A 176 -11.93 3.00 -19.76
CA VAL A 176 -10.62 2.60 -20.32
C VAL A 176 -9.54 2.54 -19.23
N ILE A 177 -9.62 3.42 -18.23
CA ILE A 177 -8.68 3.43 -17.09
C ILE A 177 -8.83 2.12 -16.30
N MET A 178 -10.06 1.68 -16.08
CA MET A 178 -10.36 0.43 -15.39
C MET A 178 -9.85 -0.80 -16.14
N PHE A 179 -10.02 -0.83 -17.47
CA PHE A 179 -9.52 -1.93 -18.27
C PHE A 179 -7.99 -2.01 -18.26
N ILE A 180 -7.30 -0.87 -18.34
CA ILE A 180 -5.84 -0.79 -18.22
C ILE A 180 -5.38 -1.24 -16.83
N LEU A 181 -6.03 -0.74 -15.77
CA LEU A 181 -5.71 -1.09 -14.38
C LEU A 181 -5.89 -2.59 -14.13
N GLY A 182 -7.03 -3.15 -14.56
CA GLY A 182 -7.30 -4.58 -14.49
C GLY A 182 -6.29 -5.41 -15.28
N GLY A 183 -5.90 -4.95 -16.47
CA GLY A 183 -4.88 -5.62 -17.29
C GLY A 183 -3.50 -5.66 -16.62
N ILE A 184 -3.07 -4.55 -16.00
CA ILE A 184 -1.80 -4.48 -15.26
C ILE A 184 -1.83 -5.42 -14.06
N ILE A 185 -2.93 -5.44 -13.30
CA ILE A 185 -3.09 -6.33 -12.14
C ILE A 185 -3.08 -7.80 -12.59
N ALA A 186 -3.86 -8.15 -13.60
CA ALA A 186 -3.92 -9.53 -14.12
C ALA A 186 -2.54 -10.00 -14.59
N THR A 187 -1.82 -9.16 -15.34
CA THR A 187 -0.47 -9.49 -15.81
C THR A 187 0.49 -9.66 -14.63
N SER A 188 0.42 -8.78 -13.63
CA SER A 188 1.27 -8.86 -12.43
C SER A 188 1.02 -10.16 -11.64
N VAL A 189 -0.25 -10.55 -11.48
CA VAL A 189 -0.64 -11.80 -10.81
C VAL A 189 -0.12 -13.01 -11.58
N VAL A 190 -0.27 -13.02 -12.91
CA VAL A 190 0.23 -14.13 -13.74
C VAL A 190 1.75 -14.24 -13.64
N VAL A 191 2.49 -13.14 -13.77
CA VAL A 191 3.96 -13.16 -13.70
C VAL A 191 4.41 -13.65 -12.33
N MET A 192 3.90 -13.09 -11.23
CA MET A 192 4.27 -13.52 -9.86
C MET A 192 3.91 -14.98 -9.58
N SER A 193 2.76 -15.46 -10.09
CA SER A 193 2.33 -16.85 -9.90
C SER A 193 3.25 -17.81 -10.66
N VAL A 194 3.65 -17.45 -11.88
CA VAL A 194 4.54 -18.28 -12.71
C VAL A 194 5.95 -18.31 -12.12
N THR A 195 6.53 -17.15 -11.76
CA THR A 195 7.86 -17.12 -11.14
C THR A 195 7.86 -17.85 -9.81
N GLY A 196 6.85 -17.62 -8.96
CA GLY A 196 6.73 -18.31 -7.69
C GLY A 196 6.57 -19.83 -7.84
N PHE A 197 5.85 -20.31 -8.84
CA PHE A 197 5.73 -21.74 -9.10
C PHE A 197 7.06 -22.34 -9.58
N ILE A 198 7.78 -21.65 -10.46
CA ILE A 198 9.10 -22.09 -10.94
C ILE A 198 10.09 -22.17 -9.78
N ASP A 199 10.13 -21.14 -8.93
CA ASP A 199 11.02 -21.08 -7.78
C ASP A 199 10.74 -22.22 -6.78
N VAL A 200 9.46 -22.48 -6.47
CA VAL A 200 9.05 -23.59 -5.58
C VAL A 200 9.45 -24.95 -6.16
N VAL A 201 9.27 -25.16 -7.47
CA VAL A 201 9.64 -26.42 -8.12
C VAL A 201 11.16 -26.60 -8.13
N ASP A 202 11.93 -25.54 -8.41
CA ASP A 202 13.39 -25.59 -8.39
C ASP A 202 13.93 -25.87 -6.97
N ASP A 203 13.36 -25.22 -5.95
CA ASP A 203 13.75 -25.45 -4.55
C ASP A 203 13.45 -26.88 -4.08
N ILE A 204 12.33 -27.48 -4.52
CA ILE A 204 12.00 -28.88 -4.23
C ILE A 204 12.99 -29.84 -4.92
N ILE A 205 13.39 -29.58 -6.17
CA ILE A 205 14.31 -30.44 -6.92
C ILE A 205 15.73 -30.38 -6.33
N GLN A 206 16.16 -29.19 -5.89
CA GLN A 206 17.49 -29.01 -5.32
C GLN A 206 17.58 -29.42 -3.83
N GLY A 207 16.47 -29.84 -3.23
CA GLY A 207 16.42 -30.21 -1.81
C GLY A 207 16.75 -29.04 -0.88
N ARG A 208 16.48 -27.79 -1.30
CA ARG A 208 16.67 -26.61 -0.46
C ARG A 208 15.50 -26.49 0.52
N ASP A 209 15.80 -26.12 1.76
CA ASP A 209 14.75 -25.85 2.75
C ASP A 209 13.85 -24.72 2.24
N LEU A 210 12.53 -24.98 2.19
CA LEU A 210 11.47 -24.03 1.75
C LEU A 210 11.29 -22.82 2.69
N GLY A 211 12.27 -22.53 3.56
CA GLY A 211 12.26 -21.38 4.45
C GLY A 211 11.36 -21.51 5.69
N PHE A 212 10.88 -22.72 6.03
CA PHE A 212 10.21 -22.99 7.31
C PHE A 212 11.21 -22.97 8.47
N ARG A 213 11.78 -21.80 8.76
CA ARG A 213 12.52 -21.54 10.00
C ARG A 213 11.63 -20.83 11.01
N ASP A 214 11.76 -21.23 12.27
CA ASP A 214 11.10 -20.53 13.36
C ASP A 214 11.54 -19.07 13.39
N PRO A 215 10.60 -18.11 13.57
CA PRO A 215 10.88 -16.67 13.48
C PRO A 215 11.83 -16.13 14.57
N CYS A 216 12.29 -16.99 15.50
CA CYS A 216 13.14 -16.63 16.63
C CYS A 216 14.44 -17.45 16.76
N VAL A 217 14.78 -18.34 15.80
CA VAL A 217 16.06 -19.04 15.88
C VAL A 217 17.16 -18.15 15.29
N VAL A 218 17.91 -17.56 16.21
CA VAL A 218 19.11 -16.73 16.01
C VAL A 218 20.16 -17.56 15.27
N ALA A 219 20.67 -17.03 14.16
CA ALA A 219 21.91 -17.51 13.54
C ALA A 219 23.08 -16.65 14.03
#